data_AF-A0A486XFZ0-F1
#
_entry.id   AF-A0A486XFZ0-F1
#
_cell.length_a   1.000
_cell.length_b   1.000
_cell.length_c   1.000
_cell.angle_alpha   90.00
_cell.angle_beta   90.00
_cell.angle_gamma   90.00
#
_symmetry.space_group_name_H-M   'P 1'
#
loop_
_entity.id
_entity.type
_entity.pdbx_description
1 polymer ?
#
loop_
_entity_poly.entity_id
_entity_poly.type
_entity_poly.pdbx_seq_one_letter_code
_entity_poly.pdbx_strand_id
1 'polypeptide(L)'
;MATILIHQKIRSEAVMALKFSGTFVELTTKLSSLGGQWDDTQPNKKVFRLNDGVMNWFESTGSINFQGKAPGKSTLETQVPILLYPTEVEIVSAAMVPVTLSKEQPTTNISTQTSSIERQYLTTGINLGELVIGIVSAVGTEYKRVTEPLTDRLKGFGYEVQEIRVSSCLPTFKGAGEYDRIKHYMQAGDKLREDSSNNAILAAGVAKNISESRNNSNPKRAYVVNSLKHPREVEFLRKVYGDGFYLIGIHADEKRRHQHLTDDKGMTQTQANELIRIDEDESVDHGQKTRDTYHLADFFLNLGSNNDQVKNRLQRFLELIFSHPYKNPTFDEFAMFMAFNSSVRSGDLSRQVGAVISRERQIIATGANDVPKSGGGQYWAEVDELTGKVEDYEDGKDYKRDGDSNKQAQAEIILEIAKSLLGKGLVNGENELELQKVLTESKISDLTEFGRVVHAEMDALLSCSRAGIPTTGSSLYCTTFPCHNCAKHIIASGINRVVYVEPYPKSRALDFHSESIRLKSELITEPVDKTQLVSFEPFIGVGPRRFLDLFSMSLGSGSKLRRKDKGGNTLDWDKSNAPIRTPLIPKSYLDIEQAAAEMWNECISGTSPF
;
A
#
# COMPACT_ATOMS: atom_id res chain seq x y z
N MET A 1 -44.42 21.79 5.30
CA MET A 1 -44.93 20.54 4.72
C MET A 1 -44.89 20.64 3.20
N ALA A 2 -44.09 19.77 2.57
CA ALA A 2 -44.25 19.20 1.24
C ALA A 2 -44.43 20.14 0.01
N THR A 3 -43.47 21.00 -0.35
CA THR A 3 -43.32 21.47 -1.76
C THR A 3 -41.94 22.07 -2.14
N ILE A 4 -40.85 21.79 -1.42
CA ILE A 4 -39.54 22.40 -1.73
C ILE A 4 -38.45 21.32 -1.63
N LEU A 5 -38.42 20.39 -2.60
CA LEU A 5 -37.41 19.33 -2.66
C LEU A 5 -37.10 18.84 -4.09
N ILE A 6 -37.32 19.68 -5.12
CA ILE A 6 -37.06 19.29 -6.53
C ILE A 6 -36.11 20.26 -7.28
N HIS A 7 -35.67 21.37 -6.69
CA HIS A 7 -34.98 22.44 -7.44
C HIS A 7 -33.44 22.50 -7.35
N GLN A 8 -32.77 21.53 -6.73
CA GLN A 8 -31.30 21.42 -6.75
C GLN A 8 -30.77 20.14 -7.41
N LYS A 9 -31.64 19.41 -8.14
CA LYS A 9 -31.27 18.18 -8.86
C LYS A 9 -31.30 18.33 -10.39
N ILE A 10 -31.17 19.54 -10.92
CA ILE A 10 -31.14 19.76 -12.38
C ILE A 10 -29.99 20.72 -12.73
N ARG A 11 -28.74 20.28 -12.48
CA ARG A 11 -27.55 20.83 -13.17
C ARG A 11 -26.42 19.82 -13.34
N SER A 12 -26.70 18.52 -13.20
CA SER A 12 -25.71 17.46 -13.51
C SER A 12 -26.30 16.19 -14.14
N GLU A 13 -27.46 16.30 -14.78
CA GLU A 13 -28.02 15.22 -15.59
C GLU A 13 -27.77 15.48 -17.08
N ALA A 14 -27.68 14.38 -17.82
CA ALA A 14 -27.44 14.22 -19.24
C ALA A 14 -28.06 15.30 -20.14
N VAL A 15 -27.65 15.33 -21.41
CA VAL A 15 -28.54 15.74 -22.50
C VAL A 15 -29.87 15.02 -22.29
N MET A 16 -30.81 15.70 -21.64
CA MET A 16 -32.15 15.18 -21.37
C MET A 16 -32.75 14.93 -22.74
N ALA A 17 -33.01 13.68 -23.07
CA ALA A 17 -33.80 13.35 -24.23
C ALA A 17 -35.12 14.11 -24.10
N LEU A 18 -35.39 15.04 -25.02
CA LEU A 18 -36.63 15.82 -25.02
C LEU A 18 -37.80 14.82 -25.06
N LYS A 19 -38.76 14.94 -24.14
CA LYS A 19 -39.95 14.09 -24.11
C LYS A 19 -41.20 14.93 -24.13
N PHE A 20 -42.24 14.48 -24.80
CA PHE A 20 -43.59 15.01 -24.76
C PHE A 20 -44.56 13.86 -24.48
N SER A 21 -45.28 13.92 -23.35
CA SER A 21 -46.18 12.87 -22.87
C SER A 21 -47.65 13.11 -23.21
N GLY A 22 -47.97 14.14 -24.00
CA GLY A 22 -49.33 14.43 -24.44
C GLY A 22 -49.78 13.57 -25.63
N THR A 23 -51.01 13.78 -26.10
CA THR A 23 -51.54 13.07 -27.27
C THR A 23 -50.94 13.59 -28.58
N PHE A 24 -51.02 12.80 -29.66
CA PHE A 24 -50.57 13.26 -30.98
C PHE A 24 -51.27 14.55 -31.43
N VAL A 25 -52.58 14.69 -31.13
CA VAL A 25 -53.38 15.89 -31.44
C VAL A 25 -52.85 17.12 -30.71
N GLU A 26 -52.47 16.98 -29.44
CA GLU A 26 -51.86 18.07 -28.66
C GLU A 26 -50.49 18.46 -29.22
N LEU A 27 -49.69 17.47 -29.62
CA LEU A 27 -48.37 17.68 -30.22
C LEU A 27 -48.48 18.46 -31.54
N THR A 28 -49.39 18.06 -32.44
CA THR A 28 -49.61 18.75 -33.71
C THR A 28 -50.16 20.16 -33.51
N THR A 29 -51.00 20.36 -32.49
CA THR A 29 -51.55 21.68 -32.15
C THR A 29 -50.45 22.63 -31.67
N LYS A 30 -49.59 22.18 -30.75
CA LYS A 30 -48.47 22.96 -30.20
C LYS A 30 -47.43 23.33 -31.26
N LEU A 31 -47.19 22.45 -32.23
CA LEU A 31 -46.19 22.65 -33.29
C LEU A 31 -46.76 23.21 -34.60
N SER A 32 -48.03 23.59 -34.62
CA SER A 32 -48.74 24.08 -35.81
C SER A 32 -48.08 25.30 -36.47
N SER A 33 -47.38 26.13 -35.69
CA SER A 33 -46.68 27.33 -36.18
C SER A 33 -45.41 27.03 -36.98
N LEU A 34 -44.86 25.81 -36.91
CA LEU A 34 -43.61 25.44 -37.59
C LEU A 34 -43.76 25.16 -39.08
N GLY A 35 -44.99 25.08 -39.62
CA GLY A 35 -45.27 24.98 -41.06
C GLY A 35 -44.72 23.72 -41.75
N GLY A 36 -44.34 22.68 -41.00
CA GLY A 36 -43.82 21.41 -41.52
C GLY A 36 -44.90 20.37 -41.83
N GLN A 37 -44.49 19.23 -42.38
CA GLN A 37 -45.39 18.12 -42.72
C GLN A 37 -45.24 16.95 -41.75
N TRP A 38 -46.38 16.39 -41.33
CA TRP A 38 -46.44 15.19 -40.52
C TRP A 38 -46.62 13.93 -41.38
N ASP A 39 -45.90 12.88 -41.02
CA ASP A 39 -46.09 11.51 -41.48
C ASP A 39 -46.42 10.64 -40.25
N ASP A 40 -47.64 10.14 -40.22
CA ASP A 40 -48.23 9.34 -39.15
C ASP A 40 -48.54 7.90 -39.58
N THR A 41 -48.04 7.47 -40.74
CA THR A 41 -48.28 6.15 -41.33
C THR A 41 -47.78 4.99 -40.46
N GLN A 42 -46.84 5.27 -39.55
CA GLN A 42 -46.32 4.30 -38.58
C GLN A 42 -47.11 4.35 -37.26
N PRO A 43 -47.50 3.19 -36.70
CA PRO A 43 -48.39 3.14 -35.54
C PRO A 43 -47.76 3.72 -34.25
N ASN A 44 -46.46 3.49 -34.01
CA ASN A 44 -45.79 3.90 -32.75
C ASN A 44 -44.79 5.06 -32.91
N LYS A 45 -44.76 5.69 -34.08
CA LYS A 45 -43.78 6.71 -34.43
C LYS A 45 -44.40 7.75 -35.34
N LYS A 46 -44.36 9.02 -34.93
CA LYS A 46 -44.82 10.15 -35.74
C LYS A 46 -43.61 10.97 -36.16
N VAL A 47 -43.56 11.33 -37.44
CA VAL A 47 -42.41 12.00 -38.04
C VAL A 47 -42.83 13.37 -38.54
N PHE A 48 -42.17 14.43 -38.07
CA PHE A 48 -42.38 15.79 -38.55
C PHE A 48 -41.18 16.26 -39.37
N ARG A 49 -41.41 16.80 -40.56
CA ARG A 49 -40.35 17.23 -41.48
C ARG A 49 -40.45 18.73 -41.75
N LEU A 50 -39.30 19.41 -41.65
CA LEU A 50 -39.17 20.85 -41.91
C LEU A 50 -37.77 21.16 -42.48
N ASN A 51 -37.69 21.66 -43.72
CA ASN A 51 -36.45 22.13 -44.37
C ASN A 51 -35.24 21.19 -44.20
N ASP A 52 -35.37 19.93 -44.63
CA ASP A 52 -34.38 18.83 -44.47
C ASP A 52 -34.07 18.42 -43.01
N GLY A 53 -34.78 18.98 -42.03
CA GLY A 53 -34.84 18.53 -40.65
C GLY A 53 -35.96 17.52 -40.43
N VAL A 54 -35.72 16.56 -39.53
CA VAL A 54 -36.67 15.51 -39.17
C VAL A 54 -36.77 15.41 -37.65
N MET A 55 -37.96 15.52 -37.11
CA MET A 55 -38.27 15.23 -35.71
C MET A 55 -39.04 13.91 -35.63
N ASN A 56 -38.55 12.97 -34.84
CA ASN A 56 -39.24 11.72 -34.56
C ASN A 56 -39.83 11.78 -33.14
N TRP A 57 -41.13 11.51 -33.00
CA TRP A 57 -41.79 11.35 -31.71
C TRP A 57 -42.32 9.91 -31.57
N PHE A 58 -42.02 9.28 -30.42
CA PHE A 58 -42.41 7.91 -30.13
C PHE A 58 -43.54 7.88 -29.10
N GLU A 59 -44.74 7.52 -29.53
CA GLU A 59 -45.97 7.59 -28.73
C GLU A 59 -45.89 6.74 -27.44
N SER A 60 -45.20 5.59 -27.48
CA SER A 60 -45.07 4.70 -26.31
C SER A 60 -44.16 5.24 -25.19
N THR A 61 -43.24 6.15 -25.50
CA THR A 61 -42.24 6.65 -24.53
C THR A 61 -42.26 8.16 -24.35
N GLY A 62 -42.98 8.87 -25.23
CA GLY A 62 -42.97 10.31 -25.36
C GLY A 62 -41.68 10.90 -25.94
N SER A 63 -40.67 10.08 -26.27
CA SER A 63 -39.33 10.58 -26.63
C SER A 63 -39.32 11.30 -27.99
N ILE A 64 -38.61 12.43 -28.05
CA ILE A 64 -38.40 13.26 -29.24
C ILE A 64 -36.91 13.24 -29.62
N ASN A 65 -36.63 12.90 -30.88
CA ASN A 65 -35.28 12.90 -31.44
C ASN A 65 -35.22 13.71 -32.73
N PHE A 66 -34.18 14.55 -32.88
CA PHE A 66 -33.95 15.37 -34.07
C PHE A 66 -32.86 14.77 -34.96
N GLN A 67 -33.10 14.77 -36.27
CA GLN A 67 -32.21 14.28 -37.32
C GLN A 67 -32.27 15.22 -38.54
N GLY A 68 -31.41 15.02 -39.53
CA GLY A 68 -31.37 15.83 -40.76
C GLY A 68 -30.23 16.84 -40.82
N LYS A 69 -30.29 17.73 -41.82
CA LYS A 69 -29.24 18.75 -42.09
C LYS A 69 -29.66 20.13 -41.57
N ALA A 70 -28.69 21.01 -41.33
CA ALA A 70 -28.94 22.43 -41.14
C ALA A 70 -29.41 23.05 -42.46
N PRO A 71 -30.34 24.04 -42.45
CA PRO A 71 -30.84 24.75 -41.27
C PRO A 71 -32.01 24.05 -40.54
N GLY A 72 -32.73 23.12 -41.19
CA GLY A 72 -33.98 22.55 -40.62
C GLY A 72 -33.80 21.81 -39.30
N LYS A 73 -32.72 21.03 -39.14
CA LYS A 73 -32.42 20.37 -37.85
C LYS A 73 -32.24 21.39 -36.71
N SER A 74 -31.48 22.45 -36.95
CA SER A 74 -31.22 23.51 -35.96
C SER A 74 -32.49 24.29 -35.61
N THR A 75 -33.35 24.55 -36.60
CA THR A 75 -34.67 25.16 -36.36
C THR A 75 -35.54 24.29 -35.46
N LEU A 76 -35.59 22.97 -35.71
CA LEU A 76 -36.37 22.03 -34.89
C LEU A 76 -35.82 21.92 -33.47
N GLU A 77 -34.50 21.79 -33.30
CA GLU A 77 -33.84 21.73 -31.98
C GLU A 77 -34.08 22.99 -31.14
N THR A 78 -34.21 24.15 -31.80
CA THR A 78 -34.43 25.44 -31.12
C THR A 78 -35.91 25.68 -30.81
N GLN A 79 -36.81 25.47 -31.78
CA GLN A 79 -38.19 25.94 -31.68
C GLN A 79 -39.13 24.92 -31.03
N VAL A 80 -38.89 23.61 -31.20
CA VAL A 80 -39.77 22.57 -30.65
C VAL A 80 -39.83 22.62 -29.12
N PRO A 81 -38.71 22.73 -28.36
CA PRO A 81 -38.78 22.87 -26.91
C PRO A 81 -39.61 24.10 -26.47
N ILE A 82 -39.44 25.24 -27.15
CA ILE A 82 -40.13 26.50 -26.83
C ILE A 82 -41.65 26.37 -27.00
N LEU A 83 -42.09 25.74 -28.09
CA LEU A 83 -43.50 25.57 -28.38
C LEU A 83 -44.16 24.51 -27.49
N LEU A 84 -43.42 23.49 -27.09
CA LEU A 84 -43.92 22.47 -26.17
C LEU A 84 -44.02 22.99 -24.73
N TYR A 85 -43.06 23.82 -24.31
CA TYR A 85 -42.89 24.29 -22.94
C TYR A 85 -42.66 25.83 -22.86
N PRO A 86 -43.65 26.65 -23.26
CA PRO A 86 -43.48 28.10 -23.35
C PRO A 86 -43.21 28.78 -21.99
N THR A 87 -43.70 28.22 -20.88
CA THR A 87 -43.52 28.75 -19.52
C THR A 87 -42.13 28.51 -18.92
N GLU A 88 -41.31 27.63 -19.50
CA GLU A 88 -39.94 27.35 -19.03
C GLU A 88 -38.88 28.23 -19.72
N VAL A 89 -39.24 28.96 -20.79
CA VAL A 89 -38.30 29.70 -21.64
C VAL A 89 -38.22 31.21 -21.31
N GLU A 90 -39.20 31.78 -20.60
CA GLU A 90 -39.16 33.20 -20.20
C GLU A 90 -38.03 33.55 -19.22
N ILE A 91 -37.43 32.57 -18.54
CA ILE A 91 -36.27 32.77 -17.64
C ILE A 91 -34.96 33.00 -18.43
N VAL A 92 -34.92 32.69 -19.73
CA VAL A 92 -33.67 32.65 -20.52
C VAL A 92 -33.44 33.89 -21.41
N SER A 93 -34.48 34.67 -21.72
CA SER A 93 -34.36 35.78 -22.70
C SER A 93 -33.80 37.10 -22.16
N ALA A 94 -33.64 37.25 -20.83
CA ALA A 94 -33.12 38.49 -20.22
C ALA A 94 -31.58 38.64 -20.28
N ALA A 95 -30.85 37.67 -20.85
CA ALA A 95 -29.40 37.63 -20.81
C ALA A 95 -28.75 37.43 -22.18
N MET A 96 -29.06 38.24 -23.19
CA MET A 96 -28.28 38.30 -24.43
C MET A 96 -28.17 39.71 -25.02
N VAL A 97 -27.04 40.37 -24.76
CA VAL A 97 -26.49 41.48 -25.58
C VAL A 97 -25.22 40.93 -26.24
N PRO A 98 -24.95 41.19 -27.54
CA PRO A 98 -23.84 40.56 -28.23
C PRO A 98 -22.52 41.31 -27.97
N VAL A 99 -21.50 40.61 -27.47
CA VAL A 99 -20.12 41.10 -27.41
C VAL A 99 -19.27 40.39 -28.46
N THR A 100 -18.57 41.23 -29.21
CA THR A 100 -17.68 40.97 -30.34
C THR A 100 -16.47 40.12 -29.94
N LEU A 101 -16.04 39.24 -30.85
CA LEU A 101 -14.87 38.36 -30.73
C LEU A 101 -13.55 39.16 -30.64
N SER A 102 -12.92 39.15 -29.48
CA SER A 102 -11.48 39.38 -29.32
C SER A 102 -10.86 38.21 -28.57
N LYS A 103 -9.74 37.72 -29.12
CA LYS A 103 -8.93 36.60 -28.64
C LYS A 103 -8.51 36.81 -27.18
N GLU A 104 -9.05 36.01 -26.28
CA GLU A 104 -8.39 35.62 -25.03
C GLU A 104 -9.04 34.31 -24.54
N GLN A 105 -8.20 33.32 -24.23
CA GLN A 105 -8.66 32.05 -23.67
C GLN A 105 -9.37 32.33 -22.34
N PRO A 106 -10.58 31.81 -22.10
CA PRO A 106 -11.26 32.03 -20.84
C PRO A 106 -10.59 31.17 -19.77
N THR A 107 -9.68 31.78 -19.01
CA THR A 107 -9.46 31.40 -17.61
C THR A 107 -10.79 31.63 -16.89
N THR A 108 -11.56 30.56 -16.71
CA THR A 108 -12.72 30.57 -15.83
C THR A 108 -12.21 30.79 -14.39
N ASN A 109 -12.18 32.05 -13.96
CA ASN A 109 -12.26 32.40 -12.56
C ASN A 109 -13.66 32.01 -12.07
N ILE A 110 -13.84 30.73 -11.76
CA ILE A 110 -14.83 30.30 -10.79
C ILE A 110 -14.37 30.92 -9.48
N SER A 111 -15.23 31.73 -8.88
CA SER A 111 -15.11 32.21 -7.50
C SER A 111 -14.66 31.06 -6.58
N THR A 112 -13.37 30.99 -6.29
CA THR A 112 -12.81 30.19 -5.20
C THR A 112 -13.21 30.88 -3.91
N GLN A 113 -14.42 30.62 -3.43
CA GLN A 113 -14.56 30.42 -2.00
C GLN A 113 -13.78 29.15 -1.70
N THR A 114 -12.56 29.31 -1.22
CA THR A 114 -11.66 28.22 -0.85
C THR A 114 -12.36 27.37 0.20
N SER A 115 -12.96 26.24 -0.21
CA SER A 115 -13.41 25.22 0.74
C SER A 115 -12.20 24.79 1.56
N SER A 116 -12.33 24.80 2.89
CA SER A 116 -11.24 24.41 3.79
C SER A 116 -10.70 23.01 3.46
N ILE A 117 -9.46 22.70 3.86
CA ILE A 117 -8.84 21.39 3.57
C ILE A 117 -9.65 20.22 4.14
N GLU A 118 -10.31 20.45 5.28
CA GLU A 118 -11.23 19.51 5.93
C GLU A 118 -12.45 19.25 5.05
N ARG A 119 -13.04 20.29 4.45
CA ARG A 119 -14.15 20.12 3.49
C ARG A 119 -13.71 19.43 2.20
N GLN A 120 -12.51 19.71 1.70
CA GLN A 120 -11.95 19.02 0.54
C GLN A 120 -11.76 17.53 0.83
N TYR A 121 -11.21 17.21 2.01
CA TYR A 121 -11.07 15.83 2.49
C TYR A 121 -12.40 15.09 2.53
N LEU A 122 -13.46 15.74 3.04
CA LEU A 122 -14.79 15.16 3.13
C LEU A 122 -15.50 14.97 1.78
N THR A 123 -15.10 15.65 0.71
CA THR A 123 -15.89 15.75 -0.54
C THR A 123 -15.19 15.32 -1.83
N THR A 124 -13.94 15.73 -2.04
CA THR A 124 -13.28 15.68 -3.36
C THR A 124 -11.85 15.13 -3.33
N GLY A 125 -11.32 14.80 -2.15
CA GLY A 125 -9.94 14.35 -1.96
C GLY A 125 -8.96 15.53 -1.93
N ILE A 126 -7.75 15.31 -1.39
CA ILE A 126 -6.73 16.36 -1.25
C ILE A 126 -5.71 16.23 -2.39
N ASN A 127 -5.62 17.27 -3.22
CA ASN A 127 -4.63 17.38 -4.31
C ASN A 127 -3.33 18.08 -3.86
N LEU A 128 -3.41 18.92 -2.83
CA LEU A 128 -2.31 19.70 -2.28
C LEU A 128 -2.09 19.25 -0.84
N GLY A 129 -1.17 18.31 -0.63
CA GLY A 129 -0.85 17.78 0.69
C GLY A 129 0.64 17.50 0.83
N GLU A 130 1.10 17.43 2.07
CA GLU A 130 2.44 16.98 2.38
C GLU A 130 2.56 15.45 2.24
N LEU A 131 3.75 14.97 1.93
CA LEU A 131 4.10 13.56 1.93
C LEU A 131 5.25 13.31 2.89
N VAL A 132 5.18 12.24 3.68
CA VAL A 132 6.29 11.78 4.52
C VAL A 132 6.63 10.36 4.13
N ILE A 133 7.85 10.16 3.63
CA ILE A 133 8.34 8.86 3.14
C ILE A 133 9.55 8.46 3.99
N GLY A 134 9.38 7.44 4.82
CA GLY A 134 10.47 6.78 5.54
C GLY A 134 11.23 5.80 4.64
N ILE A 135 12.53 5.65 4.91
CA ILE A 135 13.40 4.64 4.28
C ILE A 135 13.97 3.74 5.38
N VAL A 136 13.78 2.44 5.20
CA VAL A 136 14.48 1.38 5.94
C VAL A 136 15.38 0.61 4.97
N SER A 137 16.64 0.45 5.34
CA SER A 137 17.62 -0.27 4.54
C SER A 137 18.72 -0.82 5.43
N ALA A 138 19.28 -1.97 5.08
CA ALA A 138 20.41 -2.58 5.78
C ALA A 138 21.68 -1.71 5.71
N VAL A 139 22.55 -1.77 6.71
CA VAL A 139 23.88 -1.14 6.63
C VAL A 139 24.67 -1.65 5.42
N GLY A 140 25.44 -0.77 4.79
CA GLY A 140 26.15 -1.06 3.54
C GLY A 140 25.28 -0.93 2.28
N THR A 141 23.99 -0.66 2.41
CA THR A 141 23.11 -0.39 1.26
C THR A 141 23.41 0.97 0.65
N GLU A 142 23.63 1.03 -0.67
CA GLU A 142 23.78 2.26 -1.46
C GLU A 142 22.43 2.99 -1.64
N TYR A 143 21.78 3.37 -0.55
CA TYR A 143 20.42 3.93 -0.55
C TYR A 143 20.27 5.19 -1.43
N LYS A 144 21.36 5.92 -1.74
CA LYS A 144 21.34 7.09 -2.63
C LYS A 144 20.82 6.75 -4.03
N ARG A 145 21.09 5.52 -4.49
CA ARG A 145 20.53 4.98 -5.75
C ARG A 145 19.00 4.90 -5.75
N VAL A 146 18.35 5.03 -4.58
CA VAL A 146 16.89 5.13 -4.41
C VAL A 146 16.47 6.56 -4.09
N THR A 147 17.11 7.21 -3.10
CA THR A 147 16.65 8.52 -2.60
C THR A 147 16.83 9.64 -3.62
N GLU A 148 17.87 9.61 -4.45
CA GLU A 148 18.07 10.59 -5.52
C GLU A 148 16.99 10.47 -6.62
N PRO A 149 16.74 9.30 -7.24
CA PRO A 149 15.62 9.15 -8.18
C PRO A 149 14.24 9.41 -7.58
N LEU A 150 14.01 9.04 -6.32
CA LEU A 150 12.76 9.34 -5.62
C LEU A 150 12.53 10.85 -5.54
N THR A 151 13.57 11.60 -5.15
CA THR A 151 13.57 13.06 -5.08
C THR A 151 13.25 13.68 -6.44
N ASP A 152 13.93 13.23 -7.50
CA ASP A 152 13.71 13.76 -8.85
C ASP A 152 12.28 13.49 -9.35
N ARG A 153 11.75 12.30 -9.08
CA ARG A 153 10.38 11.96 -9.49
C ARG A 153 9.34 12.78 -8.75
N LEU A 154 9.50 12.95 -7.44
CA LEU A 154 8.64 13.80 -6.59
C LEU A 154 8.66 15.26 -7.05
N LYS A 155 9.83 15.82 -7.40
CA LYS A 155 9.92 17.15 -8.03
C LYS A 155 9.09 17.22 -9.30
N GLY A 156 9.11 16.16 -10.11
CA GLY A 156 8.24 16.06 -11.28
C GLY A 156 6.73 15.97 -10.97
N PHE A 157 6.31 15.67 -9.74
CA PHE A 157 4.92 15.79 -9.26
C PHE A 157 4.61 17.18 -8.67
N GLY A 158 5.58 18.11 -8.75
CA GLY A 158 5.48 19.46 -8.21
C GLY A 158 5.83 19.58 -6.73
N TYR A 159 6.54 18.60 -6.16
CA TYR A 159 6.94 18.63 -4.74
C TYR A 159 8.30 19.26 -4.54
N GLU A 160 8.39 20.11 -3.54
CA GLU A 160 9.66 20.45 -2.90
C GLU A 160 10.05 19.30 -1.95
N VAL A 161 11.26 18.78 -2.09
CA VAL A 161 11.69 17.58 -1.36
C VAL A 161 12.81 17.93 -0.40
N GLN A 162 12.65 17.53 0.86
CA GLN A 162 13.69 17.65 1.89
C GLN A 162 14.05 16.26 2.42
N GLU A 163 15.33 15.93 2.37
CA GLU A 163 15.86 14.72 3.01
C GLU A 163 16.22 15.00 4.48
N ILE A 164 15.78 14.13 5.39
CA ILE A 164 16.07 14.21 6.82
C ILE A 164 16.74 12.91 7.24
N ARG A 165 17.92 13.01 7.84
CA ARG A 165 18.61 11.87 8.43
C ARG A 165 18.20 11.69 9.87
N VAL A 166 17.82 10.47 10.27
CA VAL A 166 17.54 10.17 11.69
C VAL A 166 18.73 10.54 12.57
N SER A 167 19.96 10.27 12.11
CA SER A 167 21.19 10.62 12.82
C SER A 167 21.44 12.12 12.97
N SER A 168 20.70 12.99 12.27
CA SER A 168 20.80 14.45 12.47
C SER A 168 20.28 14.91 13.83
N CYS A 169 19.48 14.07 14.51
CA CYS A 169 19.02 14.30 15.87
C CYS A 169 20.06 13.94 16.94
N LEU A 170 21.20 13.37 16.54
CA LEU A 170 22.26 12.86 17.43
C LEU A 170 23.49 13.79 17.44
N PRO A 171 24.32 13.71 18.50
CA PRO A 171 25.58 14.46 18.55
C PRO A 171 26.48 14.18 17.34
N THR A 172 26.97 15.25 16.70
CA THR A 172 27.82 15.16 15.51
C THR A 172 29.11 14.40 15.80
N PHE A 173 29.42 13.42 14.97
CA PHE A 173 30.70 12.72 15.00
C PHE A 173 31.84 13.66 14.58
N LYS A 174 32.92 13.72 15.37
CA LYS A 174 34.08 14.59 15.12
C LYS A 174 35.36 13.83 14.72
N GLY A 175 35.31 12.51 14.60
CA GLY A 175 36.45 11.67 14.25
C GLY A 175 36.65 11.51 12.74
N ALA A 176 37.56 10.61 12.37
CA ALA A 176 37.80 10.16 11.00
C ALA A 176 37.41 8.68 10.85
N GLY A 177 37.06 8.26 9.64
CA GLY A 177 36.72 6.87 9.33
C GLY A 177 35.22 6.58 9.33
N GLU A 178 34.75 5.86 8.30
CA GLU A 178 33.33 5.55 8.13
C GLU A 178 32.85 4.49 9.12
N TYR A 179 33.70 3.54 9.51
CA TYR A 179 33.37 2.53 10.53
C TYR A 179 33.03 3.20 11.87
N ASP A 180 33.95 4.04 12.37
CA ASP A 180 33.79 4.75 13.65
C ASP A 180 32.59 5.70 13.60
N ARG A 181 32.35 6.35 12.46
CA ARG A 181 31.17 7.20 12.26
C ARG A 181 29.87 6.40 12.38
N ILE A 182 29.76 5.25 11.71
CA ILE A 182 28.54 4.43 11.77
C ILE A 182 28.33 3.88 13.18
N LYS A 183 29.38 3.34 13.79
CA LYS A 183 29.34 2.79 15.15
C LYS A 183 28.95 3.85 16.18
N HIS A 184 29.50 5.06 16.07
CA HIS A 184 29.12 6.21 16.91
C HIS A 184 27.62 6.49 16.83
N TYR A 185 27.03 6.55 15.64
CA TYR A 185 25.60 6.84 15.50
C TYR A 185 24.70 5.70 15.94
N MET A 186 25.11 4.44 15.78
CA MET A 186 24.40 3.29 16.35
C MET A 186 24.37 3.44 17.88
N GLN A 187 25.54 3.49 18.51
CA GLN A 187 25.68 3.59 19.97
C GLN A 187 25.00 4.83 20.56
N ALA A 188 25.10 5.99 19.92
CA ALA A 188 24.43 7.21 20.37
C ALA A 188 22.90 7.10 20.25
N GLY A 189 22.41 6.41 19.22
CA GLY A 189 20.97 6.13 19.05
C GLY A 189 20.46 5.19 20.13
N ASP A 190 21.15 4.07 20.35
CA ASP A 190 20.76 3.06 21.33
C ASP A 190 20.81 3.64 22.74
N LYS A 191 21.86 4.39 23.06
CA LYS A 191 21.98 5.14 24.32
C LYS A 191 20.83 6.13 24.52
N LEU A 192 20.42 6.87 23.49
CA LEU A 192 19.32 7.82 23.61
C LEU A 192 17.98 7.10 23.84
N ARG A 193 17.75 5.95 23.21
CA ARG A 193 16.55 5.13 23.47
C ARG A 193 16.54 4.61 24.91
N GLU A 194 17.68 4.15 25.41
CA GLU A 194 17.86 3.69 26.80
C GLU A 194 17.66 4.83 27.82
N ASP A 195 18.43 5.92 27.69
CA ASP A 195 18.40 7.07 28.61
C ASP A 195 17.00 7.72 28.67
N SER A 196 16.23 7.65 27.57
CA SER A 196 14.83 8.15 27.51
C SER A 196 13.78 7.10 27.85
N SER A 197 14.17 5.83 28.01
CA SER A 197 13.26 4.68 28.13
C SER A 197 12.19 4.66 27.03
N ASN A 198 12.56 5.09 25.82
CA ASN A 198 11.64 5.25 24.69
C ASN A 198 12.31 4.90 23.36
N ASN A 199 11.97 3.71 22.84
CA ASN A 199 12.50 3.22 21.57
C ASN A 199 12.08 4.02 20.32
N ALA A 200 11.16 4.97 20.46
CA ALA A 200 10.72 5.86 19.38
C ALA A 200 11.31 7.28 19.46
N ILE A 201 12.18 7.58 20.43
CA ILE A 201 12.64 8.95 20.70
C ILE A 201 13.29 9.63 19.48
N LEU A 202 14.01 8.87 18.65
CA LEU A 202 14.61 9.38 17.42
C LEU A 202 13.56 9.81 16.39
N ALA A 203 12.43 9.09 16.30
CA ALA A 203 11.31 9.49 15.44
C ALA A 203 10.63 10.78 15.94
N ALA A 204 10.58 11.01 17.26
CA ALA A 204 10.12 12.28 17.81
C ALA A 204 11.06 13.44 17.41
N GLY A 205 12.38 13.21 17.44
CA GLY A 205 13.37 14.15 16.93
C GLY A 205 13.19 14.46 15.44
N VAL A 206 12.92 13.45 14.61
CA VAL A 206 12.59 13.65 13.19
C VAL A 206 11.32 14.49 13.02
N ALA A 207 10.27 14.19 13.77
CA ALA A 207 9.01 14.93 13.69
C ALA A 207 9.20 16.41 14.10
N LYS A 208 10.03 16.68 15.12
CA LYS A 208 10.47 18.03 15.49
C LYS A 208 11.16 18.73 14.31
N ASN A 209 12.16 18.09 13.68
CA ASN A 209 12.88 18.66 12.54
C ASN A 209 11.95 18.97 11.36
N ILE A 210 11.01 18.07 11.05
CA ILE A 210 9.98 18.31 10.02
C ILE A 210 9.16 19.54 10.40
N SER A 211 8.65 19.60 11.64
CA SER A 211 7.84 20.72 12.11
C SER A 211 8.57 22.07 12.02
N GLU A 212 9.83 22.13 12.41
CA GLU A 212 10.65 23.36 12.38
C GLU A 212 11.00 23.80 10.95
N SER A 213 11.10 22.85 10.02
CA SER A 213 11.37 23.14 8.61
C SER A 213 10.17 23.67 7.82
N ARG A 214 8.96 23.59 8.39
CA ARG A 214 7.74 24.03 7.70
C ARG A 214 7.71 25.55 7.56
N ASN A 215 7.84 26.03 6.32
CA ASN A 215 7.48 27.39 5.93
C ASN A 215 6.03 27.43 5.37
N ASN A 216 5.34 28.57 5.41
CA ASN A 216 3.92 28.66 4.99
C ASN A 216 3.72 28.85 3.47
N SER A 217 4.77 28.84 2.65
CA SER A 217 4.70 29.35 1.27
C SER A 217 4.37 28.30 0.19
N ASN A 218 4.64 27.01 0.43
CA ASN A 218 4.40 25.94 -0.54
C ASN A 218 3.67 24.74 0.10
N PRO A 219 2.44 24.39 -0.33
CA PRO A 219 1.69 23.27 0.22
C PRO A 219 2.12 21.88 -0.31
N LYS A 220 2.90 21.80 -1.40
CA LYS A 220 3.42 20.52 -1.94
C LYS A 220 4.84 20.26 -1.44
N ARG A 221 4.96 19.64 -0.27
CA ARG A 221 6.24 19.23 0.32
C ARG A 221 6.33 17.75 0.57
N ALA A 222 7.50 17.19 0.33
CA ALA A 222 7.82 15.81 0.63
C ALA A 222 9.03 15.72 1.55
N TYR A 223 8.88 15.01 2.65
CA TYR A 223 9.95 14.72 3.60
C TYR A 223 10.41 13.29 3.42
N VAL A 224 11.67 13.09 3.04
CA VAL A 224 12.29 11.76 2.93
C VAL A 224 13.11 11.50 4.18
N VAL A 225 12.57 10.69 5.09
CA VAL A 225 13.21 10.33 6.37
C VAL A 225 14.07 9.10 6.16
N ASN A 226 15.39 9.24 6.27
CA ASN A 226 16.33 8.20 5.93
C ASN A 226 16.97 7.56 7.17
N SER A 227 17.16 6.24 7.11
CA SER A 227 17.76 5.39 8.14
C SER A 227 16.88 5.14 9.36
N LEU A 228 15.63 4.75 9.15
CA LEU A 228 14.80 4.14 10.22
C LEU A 228 15.31 2.73 10.50
N LYS A 229 15.44 2.38 11.79
CA LYS A 229 16.13 1.16 12.24
C LYS A 229 15.43 0.41 13.35
N HIS A 230 14.40 1.03 13.96
CA HIS A 230 13.64 0.39 15.02
C HIS A 230 12.12 0.41 14.72
N PRO A 231 11.38 -0.70 14.94
CA PRO A 231 9.93 -0.77 14.68
C PRO A 231 9.13 0.36 15.35
N ARG A 232 9.51 0.72 16.58
CA ARG A 232 8.86 1.79 17.35
C ARG A 232 9.01 3.18 16.71
N GLU A 233 10.07 3.42 15.94
CA GLU A 233 10.22 4.67 15.16
C GLU A 233 9.17 4.75 14.06
N VAL A 234 8.97 3.65 13.32
CA VAL A 234 7.97 3.55 12.24
C VAL A 234 6.56 3.69 12.80
N GLU A 235 6.24 2.98 13.89
CA GLU A 235 4.94 3.07 14.55
C GLU A 235 4.67 4.48 15.05
N PHE A 236 5.66 5.16 15.61
CA PHE A 236 5.52 6.53 16.07
C PHE A 236 5.25 7.49 14.91
N LEU A 237 6.01 7.41 13.82
CA LEU A 237 5.77 8.24 12.64
C LEU A 237 4.38 7.97 12.02
N ARG A 238 3.90 6.72 12.05
CA ARG A 238 2.52 6.39 11.66
C ARG A 238 1.48 7.01 12.58
N LYS A 239 1.73 7.11 13.88
CA LYS A 239 0.83 7.81 14.81
C LYS A 239 0.82 9.33 14.58
N VAL A 240 1.98 9.91 14.24
CA VAL A 240 2.12 11.35 13.98
C VAL A 240 1.50 11.76 12.64
N TYR A 241 1.76 11.00 11.58
CA TYR A 241 1.40 11.35 10.20
C TYR A 241 0.25 10.49 9.63
N GLY A 242 -0.32 9.60 10.44
CA GLY A 242 -1.44 8.74 10.05
C GLY A 242 -1.17 7.98 8.75
N ASP A 243 -2.19 7.97 7.89
CA ASP A 243 -2.11 7.33 6.59
C ASP A 243 -1.31 8.11 5.53
N GLY A 244 -0.85 9.33 5.84
CA GLY A 244 0.05 10.10 4.98
C GLY A 244 1.51 9.64 5.02
N PHE A 245 1.86 8.75 5.96
CA PHE A 245 3.20 8.16 6.05
C PHE A 245 3.33 6.88 5.21
N TYR A 246 4.41 6.82 4.43
CA TYR A 246 4.80 5.66 3.64
C TYR A 246 6.20 5.20 4.04
N LEU A 247 6.43 3.90 4.14
CA LEU A 247 7.75 3.31 4.39
C LEU A 247 8.23 2.52 3.18
N ILE A 248 9.43 2.84 2.67
CA ILE A 248 10.09 2.07 1.62
C ILE A 248 11.19 1.19 2.23
N GLY A 249 11.09 -0.11 2.01
CA GLY A 249 12.10 -1.10 2.38
C GLY A 249 13.04 -1.37 1.21
N ILE A 250 14.33 -1.08 1.38
CA ILE A 250 15.34 -1.28 0.35
C ILE A 250 16.12 -2.57 0.66
N HIS A 251 15.91 -3.60 -0.16
CA HIS A 251 16.72 -4.82 -0.17
C HIS A 251 17.99 -4.60 -0.97
N ALA A 252 19.11 -5.06 -0.43
CA ALA A 252 20.36 -5.21 -1.15
C ALA A 252 21.03 -6.50 -0.68
N ASP A 253 21.59 -7.23 -1.65
CA ASP A 253 22.32 -8.47 -1.42
C ASP A 253 23.44 -8.27 -0.38
N GLU A 254 23.57 -9.21 0.56
CA GLU A 254 24.56 -9.13 1.63
C GLU A 254 25.99 -9.01 1.11
N LYS A 255 26.34 -9.77 0.06
CA LYS A 255 27.67 -9.70 -0.55
C LYS A 255 27.93 -8.31 -1.11
N ARG A 256 26.93 -7.69 -1.75
CA ARG A 256 27.04 -6.32 -2.26
C ARG A 256 27.21 -5.32 -1.12
N ARG A 257 26.41 -5.42 -0.06
CA ARG A 257 26.51 -4.52 1.10
C ARG A 257 27.88 -4.65 1.76
N HIS A 258 28.35 -5.88 1.90
CA HIS A 258 29.67 -6.17 2.44
C HIS A 258 30.78 -5.56 1.56
N GLN A 259 30.75 -5.79 0.24
CA GLN A 259 31.68 -5.18 -0.71
C GLN A 259 31.65 -3.65 -0.68
N HIS A 260 30.47 -3.04 -0.56
CA HIS A 260 30.36 -1.59 -0.43
C HIS A 260 31.05 -1.08 0.85
N LEU A 261 30.88 -1.80 1.97
CA LEU A 261 31.54 -1.44 3.23
C LEU A 261 33.07 -1.62 3.15
N THR A 262 33.57 -2.67 2.50
CA THR A 262 35.01 -2.90 2.40
C THR A 262 35.67 -2.04 1.33
N ASP A 263 35.19 -2.13 0.11
CA ASP A 263 35.86 -1.63 -1.09
C ASP A 263 35.63 -0.12 -1.25
N ASP A 264 34.41 0.36 -0.98
CA ASP A 264 34.06 1.78 -1.15
C ASP A 264 34.16 2.60 0.14
N LYS A 265 33.99 1.97 1.32
CA LYS A 265 34.06 2.65 2.63
C LYS A 265 35.34 2.36 3.41
N GLY A 266 36.23 1.53 2.87
CA GLY A 266 37.56 1.27 3.43
C GLY A 266 37.55 0.49 4.74
N MET A 267 36.50 -0.30 5.02
CA MET A 267 36.41 -1.13 6.23
C MET A 267 37.12 -2.47 6.04
N THR A 268 37.61 -3.05 7.13
CA THR A 268 38.04 -4.46 7.14
C THR A 268 36.83 -5.41 7.10
N GLN A 269 37.05 -6.66 6.68
CA GLN A 269 36.03 -7.72 6.71
C GLN A 269 35.40 -7.87 8.11
N THR A 270 36.21 -7.83 9.17
CA THR A 270 35.74 -7.96 10.55
C THR A 270 34.85 -6.79 10.95
N GLN A 271 35.24 -5.56 10.59
CA GLN A 271 34.44 -4.35 10.85
C GLN A 271 33.11 -4.36 10.10
N ALA A 272 33.11 -4.74 8.83
CA ALA A 272 31.89 -4.83 8.03
C ALA A 272 30.93 -5.91 8.59
N ASN A 273 31.44 -7.09 8.92
CA ASN A 273 30.66 -8.17 9.55
C ASN A 273 30.06 -7.74 10.91
N GLU A 274 30.83 -7.01 11.72
CA GLU A 274 30.36 -6.49 13.01
C GLU A 274 29.19 -5.52 12.82
N LEU A 275 29.33 -4.52 11.93
CA LEU A 275 28.25 -3.56 11.68
C LEU A 275 26.99 -4.21 11.12
N ILE A 276 27.14 -5.19 10.21
CA ILE A 276 26.02 -5.95 9.65
C ILE A 276 25.26 -6.70 10.76
N ARG A 277 26.00 -7.38 11.66
CA ARG A 277 25.41 -8.10 12.78
C ARG A 277 24.66 -7.16 13.74
N ILE A 278 25.26 -6.01 14.09
CA ILE A 278 24.63 -5.01 14.97
C ILE A 278 23.36 -4.48 14.30
N ASP A 279 23.44 -4.04 13.03
CA ASP A 279 22.33 -3.42 12.31
C ASP A 279 21.11 -4.33 12.18
N GLU A 280 21.34 -5.62 11.93
CA GLU A 280 20.30 -6.59 11.67
C GLU A 280 19.33 -6.74 12.85
N ASP A 281 19.87 -7.12 14.01
CA ASP A 281 19.14 -7.38 15.26
C ASP A 281 20.13 -7.45 16.42
N GLU A 282 20.34 -6.33 17.07
CA GLU A 282 21.12 -6.25 18.31
C GLU A 282 20.25 -6.81 19.42
N SER A 283 20.65 -7.92 20.06
CA SER A 283 19.84 -8.69 21.03
C SER A 283 19.39 -7.94 22.30
N VAL A 284 19.55 -6.61 22.33
CA VAL A 284 19.10 -5.68 23.36
C VAL A 284 17.85 -4.95 22.86
N ASP A 285 16.91 -4.65 23.76
CA ASP A 285 15.64 -3.99 23.41
C ASP A 285 15.84 -2.62 22.74
N HIS A 286 16.79 -1.82 23.25
CA HIS A 286 17.09 -0.47 22.74
C HIS A 286 18.00 -0.44 21.51
N GLY A 287 18.50 -1.60 21.07
CA GLY A 287 19.45 -1.71 19.98
C GLY A 287 18.84 -1.56 18.59
N GLN A 288 19.62 -1.81 17.55
CA GLN A 288 19.11 -1.81 16.17
C GLN A 288 18.23 -3.05 15.90
N LYS A 289 17.11 -2.85 15.21
CA LYS A 289 16.12 -3.89 14.85
C LYS A 289 15.73 -3.75 13.38
N THR A 290 16.72 -3.63 12.49
CA THR A 290 16.47 -3.30 11.08
C THR A 290 15.65 -4.36 10.37
N ARG A 291 15.89 -5.64 10.70
CA ARG A 291 15.09 -6.75 10.18
C ARG A 291 13.60 -6.52 10.40
N ASP A 292 13.22 -6.34 11.66
CA ASP A 292 11.82 -6.22 12.05
C ASP A 292 11.22 -4.91 11.52
N THR A 293 12.03 -3.85 11.44
CA THR A 293 11.64 -2.57 10.83
C THR A 293 11.34 -2.71 9.34
N TYR A 294 12.10 -3.54 8.61
CA TYR A 294 11.92 -3.75 7.17
C TYR A 294 10.59 -4.43 6.86
N HIS A 295 10.17 -5.40 7.69
CA HIS A 295 8.87 -6.08 7.56
C HIS A 295 7.68 -5.12 7.62
N LEU A 296 7.86 -3.95 8.22
CA LEU A 296 6.83 -2.90 8.27
C LEU A 296 6.70 -2.12 6.97
N ALA A 297 7.54 -2.33 5.96
CA ALA A 297 7.53 -1.51 4.75
C ALA A 297 6.22 -1.61 3.95
N ASP A 298 5.85 -0.48 3.36
CA ASP A 298 4.67 -0.33 2.50
C ASP A 298 5.01 -0.60 1.03
N PHE A 299 6.28 -0.48 0.67
CA PHE A 299 6.79 -0.74 -0.65
C PHE A 299 8.21 -1.31 -0.57
N PHE A 300 8.40 -2.48 -1.18
CA PHE A 300 9.66 -3.19 -1.21
C PHE A 300 10.37 -2.95 -2.53
N LEU A 301 11.64 -2.56 -2.44
CA LEU A 301 12.53 -2.32 -3.57
C LEU A 301 13.78 -3.17 -3.46
N ASN A 302 14.27 -3.63 -4.60
CA ASN A 302 15.55 -4.30 -4.69
C ASN A 302 16.58 -3.40 -5.38
N LEU A 303 17.76 -3.25 -4.80
CA LEU A 303 18.91 -2.62 -5.45
C LEU A 303 19.63 -3.63 -6.33
N GLY A 304 19.13 -3.76 -7.55
CA GLY A 304 19.82 -4.52 -8.58
C GLY A 304 20.95 -3.80 -9.30
N SER A 305 21.45 -4.44 -10.35
CA SER A 305 22.45 -3.85 -11.27
C SER A 305 21.84 -2.77 -12.17
N ASN A 306 20.54 -2.84 -12.45
CA ASN A 306 19.87 -1.95 -13.39
C ASN A 306 19.16 -0.78 -12.69
N ASN A 307 19.76 0.41 -12.76
CA ASN A 307 19.20 1.65 -12.21
C ASN A 307 17.83 2.02 -12.81
N ASP A 308 17.54 1.64 -14.05
CA ASP A 308 16.25 1.93 -14.69
C ASP A 308 15.11 1.12 -14.06
N GLN A 309 15.40 -0.08 -13.54
CA GLN A 309 14.40 -0.83 -12.78
C GLN A 309 14.01 -0.08 -11.51
N VAL A 310 14.98 0.37 -10.70
CA VAL A 310 14.72 1.16 -9.48
C VAL A 310 13.90 2.40 -9.82
N LYS A 311 14.32 3.16 -10.84
CA LYS A 311 13.59 4.31 -11.36
C LYS A 311 12.15 3.95 -11.72
N ASN A 312 11.91 2.93 -12.53
CA ASN A 312 10.56 2.58 -12.99
C ASN A 312 9.65 2.08 -11.86
N ARG A 313 10.20 1.34 -10.89
CA ARG A 313 9.47 0.89 -9.70
C ARG A 313 9.05 2.08 -8.83
N LEU A 314 9.95 3.03 -8.59
CA LEU A 314 9.62 4.28 -7.88
C LEU A 314 8.55 5.10 -8.61
N GLN A 315 8.61 5.19 -9.95
CA GLN A 315 7.57 5.86 -10.74
C GLN A 315 6.21 5.23 -10.51
N ARG A 316 6.12 3.91 -10.64
CA ARG A 316 4.86 3.18 -10.44
C ARG A 316 4.33 3.36 -9.02
N PHE A 317 5.22 3.34 -8.02
CA PHE A 317 4.81 3.55 -6.64
C PHE A 317 4.22 4.94 -6.42
N LEU A 318 4.86 5.99 -6.94
CA LEU A 318 4.31 7.34 -6.87
C LEU A 318 2.98 7.45 -7.64
N GLU A 319 2.87 6.89 -8.84
CA GLU A 319 1.59 6.86 -9.57
C GLU A 319 0.46 6.22 -8.76
N LEU A 320 0.74 5.16 -7.98
CA LEU A 320 -0.24 4.57 -7.06
C LEU A 320 -0.59 5.52 -5.90
N ILE A 321 0.41 6.16 -5.28
CA ILE A 321 0.19 7.17 -4.24
C ILE A 321 -0.63 8.35 -4.78
N PHE A 322 -0.47 8.71 -6.05
CA PHE A 322 -1.23 9.76 -6.71
C PHE A 322 -2.48 9.24 -7.43
N SER A 323 -3.11 8.20 -6.88
CA SER A 323 -4.43 7.71 -7.30
C SER A 323 -4.56 7.38 -8.79
N HIS A 324 -3.50 6.89 -9.44
CA HIS A 324 -3.57 6.52 -10.85
C HIS A 324 -4.60 5.37 -11.06
N PRO A 325 -5.66 5.58 -11.86
CA PRO A 325 -6.81 4.67 -11.89
C PRO A 325 -6.53 3.28 -12.47
N TYR A 326 -5.51 3.18 -13.33
CA TYR A 326 -5.21 1.97 -14.12
C TYR A 326 -3.91 1.24 -13.73
N LYS A 327 -3.30 1.54 -12.58
CA LYS A 327 -2.15 0.77 -12.08
C LYS A 327 -2.65 -0.39 -11.23
N ASN A 328 -2.74 -1.56 -11.86
CA ASN A 328 -3.18 -2.80 -11.19
C ASN A 328 -2.03 -3.46 -10.42
N PRO A 329 -2.34 -4.32 -9.43
CA PRO A 329 -1.33 -5.13 -8.76
C PRO A 329 -0.69 -6.12 -9.74
N THR A 330 0.59 -6.38 -9.55
CA THR A 330 1.26 -7.52 -10.14
C THR A 330 0.81 -8.81 -9.46
N PHE A 331 1.02 -9.96 -10.12
CA PHE A 331 0.71 -11.24 -9.50
C PHE A 331 1.53 -11.50 -8.24
N ASP A 332 2.81 -11.10 -8.22
CA ASP A 332 3.66 -11.23 -7.03
C ASP A 332 3.12 -10.40 -5.85
N GLU A 333 2.66 -9.16 -6.10
CA GLU A 333 2.02 -8.33 -5.06
C GLU A 333 0.73 -8.96 -4.54
N PHE A 334 -0.10 -9.52 -5.42
CA PHE A 334 -1.31 -10.22 -5.02
C PHE A 334 -1.02 -11.49 -4.21
N ALA A 335 -0.11 -12.35 -4.69
CA ALA A 335 0.25 -13.58 -4.01
C ALA A 335 0.92 -13.32 -2.65
N MET A 336 1.77 -12.30 -2.55
CA MET A 336 2.38 -11.89 -1.29
C MET A 336 1.33 -11.31 -0.32
N PHE A 337 0.40 -10.48 -0.80
CA PHE A 337 -0.74 -10.03 0.01
C PHE A 337 -1.56 -11.21 0.54
N MET A 338 -1.82 -12.23 -0.27
CA MET A 338 -2.49 -13.45 0.16
C MET A 338 -1.67 -14.25 1.19
N ALA A 339 -0.35 -14.27 1.09
CA ALA A 339 0.52 -14.88 2.10
C ALA A 339 0.43 -14.17 3.44
N PHE A 340 0.52 -12.84 3.48
CA PHE A 340 0.28 -12.06 4.69
C PHE A 340 -1.14 -12.22 5.23
N ASN A 341 -2.16 -12.25 4.36
CA ASN A 341 -3.53 -12.50 4.81
C ASN A 341 -3.71 -13.92 5.37
N SER A 342 -2.96 -14.91 4.88
CA SER A 342 -2.95 -16.26 5.45
C SER A 342 -2.25 -16.28 6.81
N SER A 343 -1.22 -15.47 7.04
CA SER A 343 -0.48 -15.47 8.31
C SER A 343 -1.32 -15.05 9.51
N VAL A 344 -2.34 -14.20 9.33
CA VAL A 344 -3.13 -13.64 10.44
C VAL A 344 -3.94 -14.68 11.21
N ARG A 345 -4.13 -15.89 10.66
CA ARG A 345 -4.80 -17.00 11.36
C ARG A 345 -3.87 -17.74 12.34
N SER A 346 -2.56 -17.46 12.29
CA SER A 346 -1.57 -18.10 13.15
C SER A 346 -1.74 -17.69 14.61
N GLY A 347 -1.81 -18.67 15.50
CA GLY A 347 -1.75 -18.50 16.96
C GLY A 347 -0.35 -18.70 17.57
N ASP A 348 0.71 -18.66 16.77
CA ASP A 348 2.09 -18.83 17.21
C ASP A 348 2.53 -17.70 18.15
N LEU A 349 3.22 -18.05 19.23
CA LEU A 349 3.64 -17.11 20.28
C LEU A 349 4.81 -16.20 19.86
N SER A 350 5.59 -16.62 18.87
CA SER A 350 6.79 -15.91 18.42
C SER A 350 6.49 -14.95 17.27
N ARG A 351 5.87 -15.44 16.18
CA ARG A 351 5.58 -14.62 15.00
C ARG A 351 4.50 -15.23 14.12
N GLN A 352 3.77 -14.38 13.39
CA GLN A 352 2.86 -14.82 12.34
C GLN A 352 3.59 -14.89 10.99
N VAL A 353 3.59 -16.07 10.38
CA VAL A 353 4.19 -16.38 9.08
C VAL A 353 3.13 -16.99 8.17
N GLY A 354 3.11 -16.56 6.92
CA GLY A 354 2.18 -17.08 5.92
C GLY A 354 2.90 -17.45 4.65
N ALA A 355 2.36 -18.46 3.96
CA ALA A 355 2.87 -18.91 2.68
C ALA A 355 1.73 -19.18 1.70
N VAL A 356 2.04 -19.06 0.41
CA VAL A 356 1.12 -19.33 -0.68
C VAL A 356 1.87 -20.06 -1.78
N ILE A 357 1.27 -21.10 -2.35
CA ILE A 357 1.77 -21.76 -3.55
C ILE A 357 0.89 -21.35 -4.72
N SER A 358 1.53 -21.00 -5.83
CA SER A 358 0.87 -20.70 -7.08
C SER A 358 1.43 -21.50 -8.25
N ARG A 359 0.59 -21.80 -9.23
CA ARG A 359 0.98 -22.38 -10.51
C ARG A 359 0.28 -21.61 -11.61
N GLU A 360 0.99 -21.27 -12.69
CA GLU A 360 0.41 -20.52 -13.82
C GLU A 360 -0.34 -19.24 -13.41
N ARG A 361 0.18 -18.52 -12.41
CA ARG A 361 -0.47 -17.34 -11.81
C ARG A 361 -1.86 -17.61 -11.23
N GLN A 362 -2.06 -18.79 -10.67
CA GLN A 362 -3.24 -19.16 -9.88
C GLN A 362 -2.79 -19.63 -8.51
N ILE A 363 -3.46 -19.17 -7.46
CA ILE A 363 -3.22 -19.64 -6.09
C ILE A 363 -3.79 -21.04 -5.95
N ILE A 364 -2.97 -22.02 -5.56
CA ILE A 364 -3.38 -23.41 -5.42
C ILE A 364 -3.36 -23.91 -3.96
N ALA A 365 -2.61 -23.24 -3.09
CA ALA A 365 -2.63 -23.50 -1.65
C ALA A 365 -2.20 -22.27 -0.85
N THR A 366 -2.67 -22.21 0.38
CA THR A 366 -2.23 -21.26 1.42
C THR A 366 -1.74 -22.05 2.63
N GLY A 367 -0.83 -21.45 3.39
CA GLY A 367 -0.26 -22.00 4.61
C GLY A 367 -0.03 -20.91 5.64
N ALA A 368 -0.03 -21.29 6.92
CA ALA A 368 0.33 -20.42 8.04
C ALA A 368 1.10 -21.25 9.06
N ASN A 369 1.97 -20.63 9.86
CA ASN A 369 2.61 -21.36 10.93
C ASN A 369 1.61 -21.57 12.07
N ASP A 370 1.20 -22.81 12.33
CA ASP A 370 0.32 -23.13 13.44
C ASP A 370 0.43 -24.61 13.84
N VAL A 371 -0.18 -24.97 14.98
CA VAL A 371 -0.18 -26.31 15.53
C VAL A 371 -0.98 -27.26 14.63
N PRO A 372 -0.40 -28.42 14.22
CA PRO A 372 -1.07 -29.38 13.36
C PRO A 372 -2.18 -30.13 14.12
N LYS A 373 -3.26 -30.47 13.41
CA LYS A 373 -4.39 -31.27 13.93
C LYS A 373 -4.30 -32.71 13.43
N SER A 374 -4.68 -33.67 14.29
CA SER A 374 -4.83 -35.08 13.88
C SER A 374 -5.85 -35.20 12.74
N GLY A 375 -5.55 -36.05 11.75
CA GLY A 375 -6.33 -36.14 10.51
C GLY A 375 -5.96 -35.09 9.45
N GLY A 376 -5.08 -34.14 9.76
CA GLY A 376 -4.54 -33.15 8.84
C GLY A 376 -5.08 -31.73 9.05
N GLY A 377 -4.36 -30.75 8.51
CA GLY A 377 -4.66 -29.34 8.72
C GLY A 377 -4.17 -28.83 10.08
N GLN A 378 -4.76 -27.72 10.51
CA GLN A 378 -4.40 -27.01 11.73
C GLN A 378 -5.66 -26.73 12.55
N TYR A 379 -5.49 -26.43 13.83
CA TYR A 379 -6.61 -26.04 14.69
C TYR A 379 -7.16 -24.66 14.31
N TRP A 380 -8.48 -24.53 14.33
CA TRP A 380 -9.20 -23.27 14.17
C TRP A 380 -10.00 -22.99 15.46
N ALA A 381 -10.33 -21.72 15.67
CA ALA A 381 -11.34 -21.37 16.65
C ALA A 381 -12.70 -21.93 16.16
N GLU A 382 -13.42 -22.60 17.05
CA GLU A 382 -14.70 -23.21 16.75
C GLU A 382 -15.81 -22.47 17.51
N VAL A 383 -17.00 -22.40 16.90
CA VAL A 383 -18.17 -21.78 17.51
C VAL A 383 -18.97 -22.88 18.19
N ASP A 384 -19.17 -22.76 19.50
CA ASP A 384 -20.09 -23.61 20.24
C ASP A 384 -21.54 -23.29 19.79
N GLU A 385 -22.22 -24.26 19.15
CA GLU A 385 -23.53 -24.03 18.54
C GLU A 385 -24.64 -23.72 19.55
N LEU A 386 -24.49 -24.15 20.82
CA LEU A 386 -25.52 -23.95 21.85
C LEU A 386 -25.40 -22.58 22.51
N THR A 387 -24.18 -22.09 22.71
CA THR A 387 -23.87 -20.86 23.46
C THR A 387 -23.45 -19.70 22.56
N GLY A 388 -23.04 -19.98 21.32
CA GLY A 388 -22.47 -19.00 20.39
C GLY A 388 -21.06 -18.54 20.75
N LYS A 389 -20.42 -19.15 21.76
CA LYS A 389 -19.05 -18.81 22.17
C LYS A 389 -18.04 -19.28 21.12
N VAL A 390 -17.02 -18.45 20.86
CA VAL A 390 -15.91 -18.79 19.98
C VAL A 390 -14.72 -19.16 20.85
N GLU A 391 -14.28 -20.42 20.79
CA GLU A 391 -13.20 -20.92 21.63
C GLU A 391 -12.21 -21.74 20.80
N ASP A 392 -10.92 -21.61 21.11
CA ASP A 392 -9.92 -22.51 20.57
C ASP A 392 -9.97 -23.85 21.31
N TYR A 393 -9.75 -24.91 20.54
CA TYR A 393 -9.63 -26.27 21.05
C TYR A 393 -8.60 -26.34 22.19
N GLU A 394 -8.93 -27.08 23.25
CA GLU A 394 -8.05 -27.28 24.39
C GLU A 394 -6.73 -27.91 23.93
N ASP A 395 -5.59 -27.34 24.33
CA ASP A 395 -4.26 -27.68 23.80
C ASP A 395 -4.07 -27.50 22.28
N GLY A 396 -5.06 -27.03 21.53
CA GLY A 396 -5.01 -26.91 20.06
C GLY A 396 -4.13 -25.77 19.57
N LYS A 397 -3.75 -24.84 20.44
CA LYS A 397 -2.83 -23.73 20.19
C LYS A 397 -1.70 -23.74 21.20
N ASP A 398 -0.60 -23.05 20.92
CA ASP A 398 0.52 -22.99 21.85
C ASP A 398 0.21 -22.17 23.10
N TYR A 399 -0.52 -21.06 22.97
CA TYR A 399 -0.98 -20.28 24.13
C TYR A 399 -2.03 -20.98 25.01
N LYS A 400 -2.55 -22.14 24.57
CA LYS A 400 -3.44 -22.98 25.37
C LYS A 400 -2.68 -23.95 26.27
N ARG A 401 -1.34 -23.92 26.25
CA ARG A 401 -0.44 -24.71 27.10
C ARG A 401 0.39 -23.83 28.03
N ASP A 402 1.16 -24.46 28.92
CA ASP A 402 2.01 -23.82 29.93
C ASP A 402 3.22 -23.03 29.38
N GLY A 403 3.32 -22.82 28.06
CA GLY A 403 4.33 -21.97 27.45
C GLY A 403 4.83 -22.43 26.07
N ASP A 404 5.83 -21.72 25.58
CA ASP A 404 6.53 -22.03 24.32
C ASP A 404 7.48 -23.23 24.53
N SER A 405 7.13 -24.37 23.92
CA SER A 405 7.90 -25.61 24.03
C SER A 405 9.34 -25.46 23.52
N ASN A 406 9.57 -24.62 22.52
CA ASN A 406 10.90 -24.40 21.97
C ASN A 406 11.77 -23.62 22.95
N LYS A 407 11.22 -22.57 23.58
CA LYS A 407 11.93 -21.81 24.62
C LYS A 407 12.22 -22.64 25.85
N GLN A 408 11.28 -23.51 26.26
CA GLN A 408 11.49 -24.45 27.36
C GLN A 408 12.62 -25.44 27.06
N ALA A 409 12.62 -26.08 25.88
CA ALA A 409 13.68 -27.00 25.48
C ALA A 409 15.05 -26.32 25.38
N GLN A 410 15.13 -25.10 24.85
CA GLN A 410 16.36 -24.30 24.84
C GLN A 410 16.88 -24.06 26.26
N ALA A 411 16.01 -23.67 27.19
CA ALA A 411 16.37 -23.47 28.59
C ALA A 411 16.84 -24.77 29.27
N GLU A 412 16.18 -25.90 29.01
CA GLU A 412 16.59 -27.21 29.52
C GLU A 412 17.99 -27.60 29.06
N ILE A 413 18.29 -27.44 27.76
CA ILE A 413 19.63 -27.69 27.20
C ILE A 413 20.69 -26.82 27.88
N ILE A 414 20.41 -25.51 28.04
CA ILE A 414 21.31 -24.57 28.70
C ILE A 414 21.58 -24.99 30.15
N LEU A 415 20.52 -25.32 30.89
CA LEU A 415 20.61 -25.74 32.29
C LEU A 415 21.37 -27.07 32.44
N GLU A 416 21.16 -28.03 31.54
CA GLU A 416 21.87 -29.30 31.56
C GLU A 416 23.38 -29.12 31.32
N ILE A 417 23.76 -28.31 30.32
CA ILE A 417 25.15 -27.96 30.05
C ILE A 417 25.78 -27.27 31.26
N ALA A 418 25.11 -26.25 31.81
CA ALA A 418 25.61 -25.50 32.97
C ALA A 418 25.82 -26.41 34.19
N LYS A 419 24.82 -27.24 34.53
CA LYS A 419 24.92 -28.22 35.63
C LYS A 419 26.06 -29.22 35.43
N SER A 420 26.25 -29.72 34.21
CA SER A 420 27.31 -30.68 33.88
C SER A 420 28.71 -30.06 34.05
N LEU A 421 28.88 -28.79 33.65
CA LEU A 421 30.14 -28.05 33.81
C LEU A 421 30.45 -27.75 35.28
N LEU A 422 29.46 -27.30 36.04
CA LEU A 422 29.59 -27.04 37.48
C LEU A 422 29.87 -28.32 38.27
N GLY A 423 29.12 -29.40 38.00
CA GLY A 423 29.27 -30.69 38.67
C GLY A 423 30.63 -31.36 38.43
N LYS A 424 31.28 -31.07 37.29
CA LYS A 424 32.65 -31.54 36.99
C LYS A 424 33.75 -30.59 37.49
N GLY A 425 33.40 -29.46 38.11
CA GLY A 425 34.35 -28.47 38.58
C GLY A 425 35.10 -27.74 37.45
N LEU A 426 34.54 -27.71 36.23
CA LEU A 426 35.14 -27.00 35.10
C LEU A 426 34.84 -25.49 35.12
N VAL A 427 33.80 -25.09 35.84
CA VAL A 427 33.40 -23.70 36.08
C VAL A 427 33.09 -23.55 37.57
N ASN A 428 33.49 -22.42 38.16
CA ASN A 428 33.17 -22.09 39.55
C ASN A 428 31.67 -21.76 39.69
N GLY A 429 31.06 -22.18 40.80
CA GLY A 429 29.64 -21.92 41.08
C GLY A 429 29.25 -20.43 41.08
N GLU A 430 30.17 -19.54 41.44
CA GLU A 430 29.95 -18.08 41.40
C GLU A 430 29.66 -17.54 39.99
N ASN A 431 30.08 -18.26 38.94
CA ASN A 431 29.91 -17.86 37.54
C ASN A 431 28.68 -18.50 36.87
N GLU A 432 27.81 -19.18 37.62
CA GLU A 432 26.65 -19.89 37.04
C GLU A 432 25.75 -18.95 36.22
N LEU A 433 25.44 -17.76 36.75
CA LEU A 433 24.56 -16.79 36.09
C LEU A 433 25.17 -16.29 34.77
N GLU A 434 26.45 -15.95 34.79
CA GLU A 434 27.17 -15.48 33.60
C GLU A 434 27.30 -16.59 32.55
N LEU A 435 27.55 -17.83 32.98
CA LEU A 435 27.57 -19.00 32.10
C LEU A 435 26.22 -19.20 31.41
N GLN A 436 25.10 -19.15 32.16
CA GLN A 436 23.76 -19.27 31.59
C GLN A 436 23.48 -18.14 30.59
N LYS A 437 23.91 -16.91 30.89
CA LYS A 437 23.78 -15.77 29.98
C LYS A 437 24.55 -16.00 28.67
N VAL A 438 25.83 -16.39 28.75
CA VAL A 438 26.66 -16.69 27.56
C VAL A 438 26.05 -17.81 26.71
N LEU A 439 25.52 -18.86 27.35
CA LEU A 439 24.85 -19.95 26.64
C LEU A 439 23.54 -19.50 26.00
N THR A 440 22.78 -18.63 26.66
CA THR A 440 21.55 -18.02 26.12
C THR A 440 21.86 -17.13 24.91
N GLU A 441 22.96 -16.40 24.93
CA GLU A 441 23.41 -15.56 23.81
C GLU A 441 24.08 -16.36 22.68
N SER A 442 24.25 -17.67 22.84
CA SER A 442 24.81 -18.56 21.83
C SER A 442 23.77 -19.02 20.80
N LYS A 443 24.21 -19.79 19.80
CA LYS A 443 23.35 -20.39 18.77
C LYS A 443 22.34 -21.42 19.31
N ILE A 444 22.38 -21.78 20.61
CA ILE A 444 21.35 -22.62 21.23
C ILE A 444 19.98 -21.93 21.12
N SER A 445 19.93 -20.60 21.28
CA SER A 445 18.70 -19.83 21.15
C SER A 445 18.13 -19.75 19.73
N ASP A 446 18.90 -20.18 18.72
CA ASP A 446 18.48 -20.24 17.32
C ASP A 446 17.80 -21.59 16.96
N LEU A 447 17.80 -22.57 17.86
CA LEU A 447 17.13 -23.87 17.64
C LEU A 447 15.62 -23.67 17.54
N THR A 448 14.96 -24.35 16.61
CA THR A 448 13.51 -24.19 16.34
C THR A 448 12.75 -25.52 16.29
N GLU A 449 13.47 -26.64 16.38
CA GLU A 449 12.98 -27.99 16.16
C GLU A 449 12.04 -28.50 17.25
N PHE A 450 12.03 -27.85 18.41
CA PHE A 450 11.20 -28.23 19.56
C PHE A 450 9.87 -27.48 19.59
N GLY A 451 9.60 -26.63 18.60
CA GLY A 451 8.29 -26.00 18.41
C GLY A 451 7.24 -27.02 17.96
N ARG A 452 6.01 -26.89 18.48
CA ARG A 452 4.87 -27.73 18.05
C ARG A 452 4.33 -27.34 16.68
N VAL A 453 4.59 -26.10 16.29
CA VAL A 453 4.05 -25.45 15.10
C VAL A 453 4.68 -26.03 13.83
N VAL A 454 3.84 -26.37 12.85
CA VAL A 454 4.28 -26.61 11.48
C VAL A 454 4.48 -25.26 10.80
N HIS A 455 5.60 -25.06 10.13
CA HIS A 455 5.90 -23.81 9.43
C HIS A 455 4.95 -23.56 8.26
N ALA A 456 4.76 -22.28 7.90
CA ALA A 456 3.81 -21.88 6.87
C ALA A 456 4.09 -22.52 5.50
N GLU A 457 5.37 -22.61 5.11
CA GLU A 457 5.80 -23.23 3.86
C GLU A 457 5.47 -24.72 3.83
N MET A 458 5.68 -25.40 4.96
CA MET A 458 5.35 -26.82 5.11
C MET A 458 3.84 -27.04 5.08
N ASP A 459 3.04 -26.22 5.78
CA ASP A 459 1.58 -26.33 5.72
C ASP A 459 1.06 -26.07 4.30
N ALA A 460 1.61 -25.10 3.56
CA ALA A 460 1.22 -24.86 2.18
C ALA A 460 1.51 -26.08 1.27
N LEU A 461 2.67 -26.72 1.43
CA LEU A 461 3.03 -27.96 0.71
C LEU A 461 2.10 -29.13 1.11
N LEU A 462 1.84 -29.28 2.40
CA LEU A 462 0.95 -30.33 2.92
C LEU A 462 -0.51 -30.09 2.49
N SER A 463 -0.94 -28.85 2.34
CA SER A 463 -2.25 -28.48 1.82
C SER A 463 -2.43 -28.97 0.38
N CYS A 464 -1.42 -28.75 -0.48
CA CYS A 464 -1.36 -29.35 -1.81
C CYS A 464 -1.43 -30.88 -1.75
N SER A 465 -0.65 -31.51 -0.88
CA SER A 465 -0.65 -32.97 -0.73
C SER A 465 -2.02 -33.54 -0.32
N ARG A 466 -2.69 -32.91 0.66
CA ARG A 466 -4.03 -33.31 1.11
C ARG A 466 -5.07 -33.18 0.00
N ALA A 467 -4.93 -32.16 -0.85
CA ALA A 467 -5.83 -31.91 -1.97
C ALA A 467 -5.48 -32.70 -3.25
N GLY A 468 -4.37 -33.46 -3.27
CA GLY A 468 -3.90 -34.16 -4.47
C GLY A 468 -3.39 -33.23 -5.58
N ILE A 469 -2.94 -32.02 -5.23
CA ILE A 469 -2.47 -31.02 -6.19
C ILE A 469 -0.94 -31.08 -6.28
N PRO A 470 -0.35 -31.33 -7.48
CA PRO A 470 1.10 -31.39 -7.61
C PRO A 470 1.75 -30.02 -7.50
N THR A 471 2.85 -29.94 -6.73
CA THR A 471 3.65 -28.74 -6.50
C THR A 471 4.78 -28.54 -7.51
N THR A 472 5.06 -29.54 -8.34
CA THR A 472 6.12 -29.48 -9.36
C THR A 472 5.91 -28.31 -10.33
N GLY A 473 6.94 -27.49 -10.50
CA GLY A 473 6.91 -26.31 -11.38
C GLY A 473 6.15 -25.10 -10.81
N SER A 474 5.67 -25.18 -9.56
CA SER A 474 4.96 -24.10 -8.89
C SER A 474 5.92 -23.10 -8.23
N SER A 475 5.42 -21.91 -7.92
CA SER A 475 6.12 -20.87 -7.17
C SER A 475 5.54 -20.72 -5.77
N LEU A 476 6.39 -20.57 -4.75
CA LEU A 476 6.02 -20.34 -3.36
C LEU A 476 6.29 -18.88 -2.98
N TYR A 477 5.35 -18.26 -2.29
CA TYR A 477 5.47 -16.91 -1.72
C TYR A 477 5.42 -17.06 -0.20
N CYS A 478 6.37 -16.48 0.53
CA CYS A 478 6.41 -16.54 1.99
C CYS A 478 6.64 -15.16 2.58
N THR A 479 6.00 -14.86 3.71
CA THR A 479 6.19 -13.58 4.41
C THR A 479 7.57 -13.46 5.05
N THR A 480 8.34 -14.55 5.12
CA THR A 480 9.71 -14.58 5.66
C THR A 480 10.62 -15.43 4.77
N PHE A 481 11.94 -15.29 4.90
CA PHE A 481 12.87 -16.21 4.23
C PHE A 481 12.75 -17.63 4.82
N PRO A 482 12.55 -18.68 3.98
CA PRO A 482 12.40 -20.04 4.50
C PRO A 482 13.62 -20.56 5.24
N CYS A 483 13.40 -21.15 6.42
CA CYS A 483 14.48 -21.79 7.18
C CYS A 483 15.07 -22.99 6.41
N HIS A 484 16.26 -23.45 6.80
CA HIS A 484 16.93 -24.58 6.14
C HIS A 484 16.11 -25.88 6.21
N ASN A 485 15.32 -26.06 7.28
CA ASN A 485 14.38 -27.19 7.40
C ASN A 485 13.20 -27.08 6.42
N CYS A 486 12.69 -25.89 6.11
CA CYS A 486 11.68 -25.71 5.08
C CYS A 486 12.28 -25.84 3.67
N ALA A 487 13.47 -25.28 3.46
CA ALA A 487 14.14 -25.25 2.16
C ALA A 487 14.32 -26.65 1.54
N LYS A 488 14.76 -27.64 2.32
CA LYS A 488 14.89 -29.03 1.83
C LYS A 488 13.57 -29.63 1.33
N HIS A 489 12.44 -29.28 1.96
CA HIS A 489 11.11 -29.74 1.54
C HIS A 489 10.63 -28.98 0.30
N ILE A 490 10.89 -27.67 0.22
CA ILE A 490 10.62 -26.85 -0.96
C ILE A 490 11.34 -27.44 -2.18
N ILE A 491 12.64 -27.73 -2.06
CA ILE A 491 13.43 -28.37 -3.13
C ILE A 491 12.83 -29.72 -3.51
N ALA A 492 12.64 -30.63 -2.54
CA ALA A 492 12.17 -31.99 -2.79
C ALA A 492 10.75 -32.02 -3.39
N SER A 493 9.92 -31.01 -3.12
CA SER A 493 8.55 -30.91 -3.66
C SER A 493 8.48 -30.44 -5.12
N GLY A 494 9.61 -30.05 -5.72
CA GLY A 494 9.69 -29.58 -7.10
C GLY A 494 9.23 -28.14 -7.33
N ILE A 495 9.16 -27.31 -6.28
CA ILE A 495 8.97 -25.86 -6.41
C ILE A 495 10.17 -25.26 -7.17
N ASN A 496 9.91 -24.36 -8.11
CA ASN A 496 10.97 -23.75 -8.94
C ASN A 496 11.41 -22.35 -8.48
N ARG A 497 10.54 -21.67 -7.72
CA ARG A 497 10.71 -20.27 -7.36
C ARG A 497 10.12 -20.02 -5.97
N VAL A 498 10.86 -19.28 -5.15
CA VAL A 498 10.47 -18.79 -3.84
C VAL A 498 10.58 -17.28 -3.84
N VAL A 499 9.52 -16.59 -3.44
CA VAL A 499 9.51 -15.13 -3.23
C VAL A 499 9.33 -14.85 -1.74
N TYR A 500 10.20 -14.05 -1.14
CA TYR A 500 10.20 -13.82 0.31
C TYR A 500 10.34 -12.34 0.68
N VAL A 501 9.91 -11.96 1.89
CA VAL A 501 10.15 -10.63 2.47
C VAL A 501 11.18 -10.76 3.58
N GLU A 502 12.41 -10.26 3.38
CA GLU A 502 13.48 -10.28 4.40
C GLU A 502 14.69 -9.43 3.93
N PRO A 503 15.23 -8.50 4.74
CA PRO A 503 16.46 -7.78 4.40
C PRO A 503 17.73 -8.61 4.71
N TYR A 504 17.64 -9.55 5.66
CA TYR A 504 18.77 -10.37 6.12
C TYR A 504 18.39 -11.86 6.19
N PRO A 505 18.62 -12.65 5.12
CA PRO A 505 18.35 -14.08 5.14
C PRO A 505 19.25 -14.87 6.13
N LYS A 506 18.79 -15.11 7.37
CA LYS A 506 19.55 -15.89 8.40
C LYS A 506 19.61 -17.41 8.16
N SER A 507 19.12 -17.90 7.04
CA SER A 507 18.93 -19.33 6.82
C SER A 507 20.16 -19.98 6.20
N ARG A 508 20.60 -21.11 6.78
CA ARG A 508 21.62 -21.98 6.19
C ARG A 508 21.16 -22.74 4.94
N ALA A 509 19.99 -22.41 4.39
CA ALA A 509 19.47 -23.02 3.18
C ALA A 509 20.48 -22.91 2.02
N LEU A 510 21.09 -21.73 1.84
CA LEU A 510 22.11 -21.54 0.79
C LEU A 510 23.40 -22.29 1.09
N ASP A 511 23.84 -22.36 2.35
CA ASP A 511 25.02 -23.13 2.75
C ASP A 511 24.84 -24.63 2.47
N PHE A 512 23.68 -25.17 2.83
CA PHE A 512 23.39 -26.61 2.78
C PHE A 512 22.93 -27.11 1.43
N HIS A 513 22.34 -26.23 0.61
CA HIS A 513 21.70 -26.60 -0.64
C HIS A 513 22.16 -25.69 -1.80
N SER A 514 23.42 -25.24 -1.80
CA SER A 514 23.99 -24.40 -2.86
C SER A 514 23.96 -25.06 -4.24
N GLU A 515 23.90 -26.39 -4.30
CA GLU A 515 23.74 -27.20 -5.51
C GLU A 515 22.30 -27.24 -6.04
N SER A 516 21.33 -26.82 -5.22
CA SER A 516 19.89 -26.89 -5.51
C SER A 516 19.18 -25.52 -5.47
N ILE A 517 19.76 -24.53 -4.80
CA ILE A 517 19.21 -23.18 -4.62
C ILE A 517 20.12 -22.16 -5.29
N ARG A 518 19.51 -21.15 -5.91
CA ARG A 518 20.19 -19.90 -6.28
C ARG A 518 19.47 -18.70 -5.66
N LEU A 519 20.24 -17.75 -5.16
CA LEU A 519 19.73 -16.43 -4.81
C LEU A 519 19.72 -15.57 -6.07
N LYS A 520 18.54 -15.11 -6.48
CA LYS A 520 18.42 -14.20 -7.61
C LYS A 520 18.40 -12.77 -7.09
N SER A 521 19.56 -12.31 -6.62
CA SER A 521 19.83 -10.88 -6.60
C SER A 521 20.18 -10.46 -8.03
N GLU A 522 19.67 -9.32 -8.49
CA GLU A 522 19.79 -8.80 -9.87
C GLU A 522 21.25 -8.54 -10.34
N LEU A 523 22.26 -9.02 -9.60
CA LEU A 523 23.69 -8.88 -9.85
C LEU A 523 24.28 -10.03 -10.65
N ILE A 524 23.62 -11.19 -10.70
CA ILE A 524 24.12 -12.36 -11.41
C ILE A 524 23.46 -12.42 -12.80
N THR A 525 24.11 -11.80 -13.78
CA THR A 525 23.84 -11.97 -15.23
C THR A 525 24.67 -13.08 -15.85
N GLU A 526 25.10 -14.07 -15.05
CA GLU A 526 25.71 -15.27 -15.60
C GLU A 526 24.63 -16.02 -16.42
N PRO A 527 24.91 -16.42 -17.67
CA PRO A 527 24.06 -17.34 -18.41
C PRO A 527 24.22 -18.72 -17.76
N VAL A 528 23.60 -18.91 -16.60
CA VAL A 528 23.65 -20.19 -15.92
C VAL A 528 22.69 -21.12 -16.65
N ASP A 529 23.27 -22.02 -17.43
CA ASP A 529 22.67 -23.18 -18.10
C ASP A 529 22.07 -24.21 -17.10
N LYS A 530 21.64 -23.75 -15.92
CA LYS A 530 21.02 -24.54 -14.84
C LYS A 530 19.55 -24.14 -14.73
N THR A 531 18.75 -24.63 -15.67
CA THR A 531 17.28 -24.57 -15.63
C THR A 531 16.67 -25.36 -14.46
N GLN A 532 17.48 -25.98 -13.60
CA GLN A 532 17.03 -26.88 -12.52
C GLN A 532 17.13 -26.32 -11.08
N LEU A 533 17.79 -25.18 -10.84
CA LEU A 533 17.90 -24.64 -9.47
C LEU A 533 16.63 -23.89 -9.04
N VAL A 534 16.24 -24.09 -7.77
CA VAL A 534 15.16 -23.33 -7.14
C VAL A 534 15.61 -21.89 -6.93
N SER A 535 14.87 -20.93 -7.47
CA SER A 535 15.23 -19.51 -7.41
C SER A 535 14.62 -18.87 -6.17
N PHE A 536 15.44 -18.36 -5.25
CA PHE A 536 15.00 -17.58 -4.10
C PHE A 536 15.17 -16.10 -4.44
N GLU A 537 14.08 -15.34 -4.41
CA GLU A 537 14.02 -13.95 -4.85
C GLU A 537 13.37 -13.07 -3.76
N PRO A 538 13.92 -11.89 -3.45
CA PRO A 538 13.25 -10.94 -2.57
C PRO A 538 11.97 -10.40 -3.23
N PHE A 539 10.94 -10.17 -2.43
CA PHE A 539 9.70 -9.55 -2.87
C PHE A 539 9.92 -8.08 -3.26
N ILE A 540 9.31 -7.69 -4.37
CA ILE A 540 9.38 -6.32 -4.89
C ILE A 540 7.96 -5.87 -5.23
N GLY A 541 7.52 -4.77 -4.64
CA GLY A 541 6.18 -4.23 -4.88
C GLY A 541 5.53 -3.66 -3.63
N VAL A 542 4.24 -3.37 -3.75
CA VAL A 542 3.40 -2.88 -2.65
C VAL A 542 3.25 -3.95 -1.58
N GLY A 543 3.61 -3.59 -0.35
CA GLY A 543 3.47 -4.41 0.84
C GLY A 543 2.01 -4.58 1.27
N PRO A 544 1.73 -5.55 2.16
CA PRO A 544 0.37 -5.96 2.51
C PRO A 544 -0.45 -4.83 3.12
N ARG A 545 0.17 -3.98 3.97
CA ARG A 545 -0.52 -2.90 4.68
C ARG A 545 -1.19 -1.90 3.73
N ARG A 546 -0.54 -1.59 2.61
CA ARG A 546 -1.03 -0.62 1.62
C ARG A 546 -1.69 -1.25 0.41
N PHE A 547 -1.82 -2.58 0.36
CA PHE A 547 -2.36 -3.28 -0.80
C PHE A 547 -3.79 -2.82 -1.11
N LEU A 548 -4.69 -2.87 -0.12
CA LEU A 548 -6.08 -2.41 -0.30
C LEU A 548 -6.18 -0.89 -0.49
N ASP A 549 -5.34 -0.11 0.20
CA ASP A 549 -5.29 1.34 0.04
C ASP A 549 -5.00 1.74 -1.41
N LEU A 550 -3.98 1.12 -2.03
CA LEU A 550 -3.50 1.52 -3.34
C LEU A 550 -4.25 0.85 -4.51
N PHE A 551 -4.80 -0.35 -4.34
CA PHE A 551 -5.44 -1.08 -5.44
C PHE A 551 -6.97 -1.19 -5.35
N SER A 552 -7.59 -1.00 -4.18
CA SER A 552 -9.04 -1.07 -4.06
C SER A 552 -9.72 0.22 -4.56
N MET A 553 -10.96 0.11 -5.05
CA MET A 553 -11.76 1.30 -5.34
C MET A 553 -12.39 1.91 -4.08
N SER A 554 -12.65 1.09 -3.05
CA SER A 554 -13.49 1.48 -1.91
C SER A 554 -13.14 0.84 -0.56
N LEU A 555 -12.26 -0.17 -0.51
CA LEU A 555 -11.91 -0.86 0.74
C LEU A 555 -10.75 -0.22 1.50
N GLY A 556 -9.98 0.65 0.85
CA GLY A 556 -8.85 1.35 1.48
C GLY A 556 -9.29 2.49 2.38
N SER A 557 -8.39 2.96 3.26
CA SER A 557 -8.63 4.14 4.10
C SER A 557 -8.52 5.46 3.32
N GLY A 558 -7.99 5.41 2.09
CA GLY A 558 -7.80 6.55 1.21
C GLY A 558 -9.04 7.01 0.43
N SER A 559 -8.85 8.06 -0.37
CA SER A 559 -9.86 8.61 -1.29
C SER A 559 -10.38 7.54 -2.24
N LYS A 560 -11.67 7.54 -2.61
CA LYS A 560 -12.24 6.53 -3.54
C LYS A 560 -11.60 6.61 -4.93
N LEU A 561 -11.20 5.47 -5.50
CA LEU A 561 -10.64 5.44 -6.85
C LEU A 561 -11.78 5.52 -7.86
N ARG A 562 -11.74 6.50 -8.77
CA ARG A 562 -12.67 6.58 -9.89
C ARG A 562 -11.92 6.16 -11.16
N ARG A 563 -12.52 5.25 -11.93
CA ARG A 563 -11.97 4.75 -13.21
C ARG A 563 -12.73 5.24 -14.43
N LYS A 564 -13.92 5.79 -14.21
CA LYS A 564 -14.80 6.27 -15.27
C LYS A 564 -15.57 7.51 -14.84
N ASP A 565 -15.98 8.30 -15.81
CA ASP A 565 -16.94 9.39 -15.62
C ASP A 565 -18.38 8.86 -15.49
N LYS A 566 -19.36 9.76 -15.33
CA LYS A 566 -20.79 9.39 -15.27
C LYS A 566 -21.32 8.83 -16.60
N GLY A 567 -20.69 9.17 -17.73
CA GLY A 567 -21.03 8.68 -19.06
C GLY A 567 -20.46 7.28 -19.37
N GLY A 568 -19.57 6.78 -18.52
CA GLY A 568 -18.92 5.48 -18.69
C GLY A 568 -17.55 5.54 -19.39
N ASN A 569 -17.07 6.72 -19.76
CA ASN A 569 -15.76 6.89 -20.40
C ASN A 569 -14.64 6.78 -19.37
N THR A 570 -13.48 6.31 -19.80
CA THR A 570 -12.26 6.29 -18.98
C THR A 570 -11.85 7.70 -18.58
N LEU A 571 -11.39 7.88 -17.35
CA LEU A 571 -10.80 9.13 -16.89
C LEU A 571 -9.36 9.26 -17.37
N ASP A 572 -9.00 10.45 -17.84
CA ASP A 572 -7.62 10.85 -18.02
C ASP A 572 -6.99 11.15 -16.66
N TRP A 573 -5.74 10.72 -16.49
CA TRP A 573 -4.97 10.99 -15.28
C TRP A 573 -3.82 11.93 -15.64
N ASP A 574 -3.75 13.06 -14.94
CA ASP A 574 -2.66 14.02 -15.06
C ASP A 574 -1.90 14.12 -13.74
N LYS A 575 -0.60 13.85 -13.84
CA LYS A 575 0.39 13.96 -12.78
C LYS A 575 0.36 15.31 -12.04
N SER A 576 0.06 16.41 -12.74
CA SER A 576 0.13 17.76 -12.18
C SER A 576 -0.94 18.02 -11.12
N ASN A 577 -2.12 17.41 -11.30
CA ASN A 577 -3.34 17.64 -10.53
C ASN A 577 -3.89 16.38 -9.84
N ALA A 578 -3.11 15.30 -9.82
CA ALA A 578 -3.54 14.02 -9.28
C ALA A 578 -3.72 14.06 -7.75
N PRO A 579 -4.86 13.57 -7.21
CA PRO A 579 -5.10 13.50 -5.76
C PRO A 579 -4.18 12.49 -5.09
N ILE A 580 -3.73 12.81 -3.88
CA ILE A 580 -3.04 11.85 -3.02
C ILE A 580 -4.05 10.82 -2.54
N ARG A 581 -3.65 9.56 -2.63
CA ARG A 581 -4.49 8.40 -2.31
C ARG A 581 -4.87 8.39 -0.84
N THR A 582 -3.88 8.48 0.04
CA THR A 582 -4.07 8.62 1.49
C THR A 582 -3.43 9.94 1.94
N PRO A 583 -4.14 11.07 1.85
CA PRO A 583 -3.56 12.37 2.11
C PRO A 583 -3.25 12.60 3.60
N LEU A 584 -2.17 13.32 3.90
CA LEU A 584 -1.91 13.84 5.23
C LEU A 584 -2.79 15.06 5.49
N ILE A 585 -3.61 15.02 6.54
CA ILE A 585 -4.42 16.17 6.97
C ILE A 585 -3.77 16.77 8.22
N PRO A 586 -3.39 18.05 8.23
CA PRO A 586 -2.75 18.70 9.37
C PRO A 586 -3.76 19.09 10.47
N LYS A 587 -4.84 18.31 10.65
CA LYS A 587 -6.02 18.67 11.44
C LYS A 587 -6.55 17.48 12.21
N SER A 588 -7.13 17.76 13.38
CA SER A 588 -7.71 16.75 14.25
C SER A 588 -9.08 16.31 13.75
N TYR A 589 -9.59 15.18 14.26
CA TYR A 589 -10.96 14.77 13.97
C TYR A 589 -12.00 15.81 14.44
N LEU A 590 -11.69 16.60 15.48
CA LEU A 590 -12.54 17.70 15.97
C LEU A 590 -12.66 18.83 14.94
N ASP A 591 -11.58 19.15 14.24
CA ASP A 591 -11.62 20.14 13.15
C ASP A 591 -12.46 19.62 11.97
N ILE A 592 -12.37 18.33 11.69
CA ILE A 592 -13.16 17.66 10.64
C ILE A 592 -14.65 17.63 11.03
N GLU A 593 -14.97 17.35 12.30
CA GLU A 593 -16.35 17.43 12.84
C GLU A 593 -16.91 18.85 12.72
N GLN A 594 -16.11 19.86 13.06
CA GLN A 594 -16.50 21.25 12.92
C GLN A 594 -16.81 21.60 11.45
N ALA A 595 -15.94 21.20 10.52
CA ALA A 595 -16.18 21.40 9.09
C ALA A 595 -17.46 20.68 8.61
N ALA A 596 -17.72 19.46 9.10
CA ALA A 596 -18.96 18.73 8.80
C ALA A 596 -20.20 19.42 9.38
N ALA A 597 -20.12 19.96 10.60
CA ALA A 597 -21.20 20.70 11.24
C ALA A 597 -21.52 22.00 10.47
N GLU A 598 -20.50 22.71 9.99
CA GLU A 598 -20.69 23.88 9.13
C GLU A 598 -21.37 23.51 7.81
N MET A 599 -20.92 22.44 7.14
CA MET A 599 -21.54 21.93 5.92
C MET A 599 -23.03 21.60 6.14
N TRP A 600 -23.36 20.97 7.28
CA TRP A 600 -24.74 20.69 7.66
C TRP A 600 -25.56 21.98 7.88
N ASN A 601 -25.00 22.93 8.63
CA ASN A 601 -25.67 24.19 8.96
C ASN A 601 -25.94 25.06 7.71
N GLU A 602 -25.01 25.07 6.75
CA GLU A 602 -25.19 25.72 5.44
C GLU A 602 -26.31 25.06 4.64
N CYS A 603 -26.39 23.73 4.64
CA CYS A 603 -27.45 22.98 3.98
C CYS A 603 -28.84 23.29 4.54
N ILE A 604 -29.00 23.35 5.87
CA ILE A 604 -30.30 23.61 6.50
C ILE A 604 -30.71 25.09 6.43
N SER A 605 -29.75 26.01 6.37
CA SER A 605 -30.02 27.46 6.27
C SER A 605 -30.26 27.94 4.84
N GLY A 606 -30.17 27.04 3.84
CA GLY A 606 -30.32 27.40 2.42
C GLY A 606 -29.17 28.24 1.87
N THR A 607 -28.06 28.35 2.61
CA THR A 607 -26.85 29.06 2.20
C THR A 607 -25.77 28.12 1.63
N SER A 608 -26.11 26.84 1.46
CA SER A 608 -25.23 25.84 0.86
C SER A 608 -24.71 26.26 -0.51
N PRO A 609 -23.38 26.29 -0.73
CA PRO A 609 -22.79 26.40 -2.06
C PRO A 609 -22.89 25.09 -2.87
N PHE A 610 -23.36 24.00 -2.25
CA PHE A 610 -23.58 22.67 -2.85
C PHE A 610 -25.03 22.44 -3.24
#